data_AF-A0A2V9S6T9-F1
#
_entry.id   AF-A0A2V9S6T9-F1
#
_cell.length_a   1.000
_cell.length_b   1.000
_cell.length_c   1.000
_cell.angle_alpha   90.00
_cell.angle_beta   90.00
_cell.angle_gamma   90.00
#
_symmetry.space_group_name_H-M   'P 1'
#
loop_
_entity.id
_entity.type
_entity.pdbx_description
1 polymer ?
#
loop_
_entity_poly.entity_id
_entity_poly.type
_entity_poly.pdbx_seq_one_letter_code
_entity_poly.pdbx_strand_id
1 'polypeptide(L)'
;MFIFALAGVLAAMLFLGTRTARAAWEEIAQLLSLHGKPEPASANVLSEHEIEVLDQMAPQSQAELLLERSINHYRGANDQIAARVEAWRGKIKLDDRLNNLFMTALNSDDLRVRAAAIEVDIAARNLEKSSATVDRLEPDARSGEQGPRANALWDIGLLGNRGVEPERAAQIILASIHDSNVNVRYWAVESLSYLGTDETIAPLLEVFHDDGSPMIRERAACGLAQSGMLSERQRRTAVPRLLDFADDQSLDPETRKWVYQALRDITGQSLPHDAAEWRNWYSTNDSHWNPVTRDSQ
;
A
#
# COMPACT_ATOMS: atom_id res chain seq x y z
N MET A 1 -45.04 3.38 13.95
CA MET A 1 -45.59 2.60 15.09
C MET A 1 -45.71 1.11 14.70
N PHE A 2 -44.61 0.48 14.28
CA PHE A 2 -44.58 -0.95 13.89
C PHE A 2 -43.27 -1.67 14.27
N ILE A 3 -42.28 -0.96 14.81
CA ILE A 3 -40.97 -1.54 15.18
C ILE A 3 -40.99 -2.12 16.62
N PHE A 4 -41.91 -1.69 17.49
CA PHE A 4 -41.99 -2.20 18.86
C PHE A 4 -42.71 -3.55 18.99
N ALA A 5 -43.38 -4.03 17.95
CA ALA A 5 -44.07 -5.33 17.99
C ALA A 5 -43.14 -6.53 17.75
N LEU A 6 -42.00 -6.34 17.07
CA LEU A 6 -41.07 -7.45 16.75
C LEU A 6 -40.11 -7.78 17.90
N ALA A 7 -39.75 -6.80 18.72
CA ALA A 7 -38.90 -7.01 19.91
C ALA A 7 -39.62 -7.79 21.02
N GLY A 8 -40.95 -7.61 21.14
CA GLY A 8 -41.76 -8.33 22.14
C GLY A 8 -41.92 -9.82 21.85
N VAL A 9 -41.91 -10.23 20.58
CA VAL A 9 -42.04 -11.65 20.19
C VAL A 9 -40.73 -12.42 20.41
N LEU A 10 -39.57 -11.79 20.19
CA LEU A 10 -38.27 -12.39 20.49
C LEU A 10 -38.01 -12.53 22.00
N ALA A 11 -38.43 -11.55 22.82
CA ALA A 11 -38.29 -11.61 24.27
C ALA A 11 -39.22 -12.65 24.93
N ALA A 12 -40.39 -12.92 24.35
CA ALA A 12 -41.33 -13.91 24.89
C ALA A 12 -40.95 -15.37 24.59
N MET A 13 -40.14 -15.64 23.55
CA MET A 13 -39.62 -16.99 23.28
C MET A 13 -38.41 -17.38 24.14
N LEU A 14 -37.75 -16.41 24.79
CA LEU A 14 -36.58 -16.65 25.65
C LEU A 14 -36.92 -17.19 27.05
N PHE A 15 -38.19 -17.16 27.47
CA PHE A 15 -38.61 -17.64 28.80
C PHE A 15 -39.31 -19.01 28.81
N LEU A 16 -39.52 -19.64 27.65
CA LEU A 16 -39.97 -21.03 27.55
C LEU A 16 -38.78 -21.90 27.16
N GLY A 17 -38.05 -22.35 28.18
CA GLY A 17 -36.87 -23.20 28.08
C GLY A 17 -37.11 -24.43 27.20
N THR A 18 -36.64 -24.35 25.96
CA THR A 18 -36.50 -25.48 25.05
C THR A 18 -35.05 -25.48 24.60
N ARG A 19 -34.43 -26.67 24.52
CA ARG A 19 -33.00 -26.83 24.14
C ARG A 19 -32.63 -26.09 22.85
N THR A 20 -33.61 -25.83 21.99
CA THR A 20 -33.52 -25.09 20.73
C THR A 20 -33.17 -23.61 20.91
N ALA A 21 -33.71 -22.91 21.92
CA ALA A 21 -33.38 -21.50 22.18
C ALA A 21 -31.93 -21.33 22.66
N ARG A 22 -31.43 -22.30 23.43
CA ARG A 22 -30.04 -22.33 23.89
C ARG A 22 -29.07 -22.65 22.75
N ALA A 23 -29.42 -23.59 21.88
CA ALA A 23 -28.63 -23.91 20.69
C ALA A 23 -28.54 -22.73 19.70
N ALA A 24 -29.66 -22.05 19.44
CA ALA A 24 -29.68 -20.84 18.61
C ALA A 24 -28.84 -19.71 19.22
N TRP A 25 -28.84 -19.58 20.55
CA TRP A 25 -27.99 -18.61 21.23
C TRP A 25 -26.50 -19.00 21.20
N GLU A 26 -26.16 -20.29 21.24
CA GLU A 26 -24.79 -20.78 21.10
C GLU A 26 -24.24 -20.54 19.68
N GLU A 27 -25.05 -20.72 18.63
CA GLU A 27 -24.69 -20.38 17.25
C GLU A 27 -24.47 -18.86 17.07
N ILE A 28 -25.37 -18.04 17.61
CA ILE A 28 -25.22 -16.57 17.60
C ILE A 28 -23.99 -16.15 18.42
N ALA A 29 -23.73 -16.77 19.57
CA ALA A 29 -22.57 -16.47 20.39
C ALA A 29 -21.25 -16.84 19.70
N GLN A 30 -21.22 -17.92 18.90
CA GLN A 30 -20.08 -18.25 18.05
C GLN A 30 -19.90 -17.20 16.94
N LEU A 31 -20.97 -16.78 16.28
CA LEU A 31 -20.94 -15.73 15.25
C LEU A 31 -20.55 -14.35 15.79
N LEU A 32 -20.91 -14.04 17.03
CA LEU A 32 -20.59 -12.78 17.72
C LEU A 32 -19.24 -12.83 18.44
N SER A 33 -18.64 -14.01 18.56
CA SER A 33 -17.31 -14.13 19.15
C SER A 33 -16.26 -13.60 18.19
N LEU A 34 -15.27 -12.87 18.72
CA LEU A 34 -14.08 -12.48 17.96
C LEU A 34 -13.16 -13.68 17.63
N HIS A 35 -13.59 -14.91 17.96
CA HIS A 35 -12.81 -16.14 17.81
C HIS A 35 -13.57 -17.09 16.87
N GLY A 36 -13.08 -17.25 15.65
CA GLY A 36 -13.66 -18.13 14.65
C GLY A 36 -12.64 -18.42 13.57
N LYS A 37 -12.86 -19.48 12.78
CA LYS A 37 -12.10 -19.64 11.54
C LYS A 37 -12.50 -18.49 10.61
N PRO A 38 -11.55 -17.85 9.91
CA PRO A 38 -11.89 -16.86 8.90
C PRO A 38 -12.83 -17.51 7.87
N GLU A 39 -14.05 -17.01 7.78
CA GLU A 39 -14.97 -17.39 6.71
C GLU A 39 -14.65 -16.54 5.46
N PRO A 40 -14.70 -17.10 4.25
CA PRO A 40 -14.58 -16.31 3.04
C PRO A 40 -15.69 -15.26 3.03
N ALA A 41 -15.34 -14.01 2.70
CA ALA A 41 -16.35 -13.02 2.37
C ALA A 41 -17.29 -13.57 1.29
N SER A 42 -18.59 -13.24 1.35
CA SER A 42 -19.55 -13.53 0.28
C SER A 42 -18.93 -13.22 -1.08
N ALA A 43 -19.28 -13.94 -2.17
CA ALA A 43 -18.64 -13.79 -3.48
C ALA A 43 -18.25 -12.34 -3.80
N ASN A 44 -16.97 -12.00 -3.59
CA ASN A 44 -16.42 -10.66 -3.77
C ASN A 44 -16.34 -10.38 -5.28
N VAL A 45 -17.49 -10.17 -5.90
CA VAL A 45 -17.66 -9.98 -7.34
C VAL A 45 -18.66 -8.84 -7.50
N LEU A 46 -18.30 -7.83 -8.29
CA LEU A 46 -19.25 -6.80 -8.66
C LEU A 46 -20.36 -7.42 -9.53
N SER A 47 -21.59 -7.34 -9.04
CA SER A 47 -22.76 -7.80 -9.80
C SER A 47 -23.06 -6.88 -10.98
N GLU A 48 -23.73 -7.40 -12.01
CA GLU A 48 -24.19 -6.58 -13.16
C GLU A 48 -25.01 -5.38 -12.70
N HIS A 49 -25.87 -5.57 -11.69
CA HIS A 49 -26.65 -4.49 -11.09
C HIS A 49 -25.79 -3.42 -10.42
N GLU A 50 -24.74 -3.79 -9.69
CA GLU A 50 -23.80 -2.81 -9.12
C GLU A 50 -23.08 -2.02 -10.22
N ILE A 51 -22.74 -2.66 -11.35
CA ILE A 51 -22.12 -1.99 -12.50
C ILE A 51 -23.08 -1.00 -13.16
N GLU A 52 -24.35 -1.36 -13.33
CA GLU A 52 -25.37 -0.45 -13.84
C GLU A 52 -25.59 0.76 -12.91
N VAL A 53 -25.55 0.53 -11.60
CA VAL A 53 -25.64 1.60 -10.60
C VAL A 53 -24.43 2.54 -10.69
N LEU A 54 -23.22 2.00 -10.93
CA LEU A 54 -22.01 2.82 -11.11
C LEU A 54 -22.19 3.86 -12.23
N ASP A 55 -22.82 3.51 -13.35
CA ASP A 55 -23.01 4.43 -14.49
C ASP A 55 -23.88 5.65 -14.16
N GLN A 56 -24.70 5.57 -13.12
CA GLN A 56 -25.56 6.67 -12.66
C GLN A 56 -24.93 7.50 -11.53
N MET A 57 -23.76 7.11 -11.03
CA MET A 57 -23.09 7.78 -9.91
C MET A 57 -22.23 8.96 -10.37
N ALA A 58 -22.09 9.95 -9.49
CA ALA A 58 -21.11 11.01 -9.69
C ALA A 58 -19.67 10.43 -9.63
N PRO A 59 -18.70 11.01 -10.38
CA PRO A 59 -17.30 10.54 -10.39
C PRO A 59 -16.68 10.32 -9.00
N GLN A 60 -16.93 11.23 -8.06
CA GLN A 60 -16.43 11.12 -6.69
C GLN A 60 -16.92 9.82 -6.02
N SER A 61 -18.23 9.54 -6.11
CA SER A 61 -18.82 8.36 -5.52
C SER A 61 -18.40 7.07 -6.23
N GLN A 62 -18.17 7.12 -7.55
CA GLN A 62 -17.61 5.98 -8.30
C GLN A 62 -16.21 5.64 -7.78
N ALA A 63 -15.33 6.64 -7.65
CA ALA A 63 -13.96 6.45 -7.18
C ALA A 63 -13.91 5.88 -5.75
N GLU A 64 -14.71 6.43 -4.83
CA GLU A 64 -14.78 5.95 -3.45
C GLU A 64 -15.30 4.51 -3.36
N LEU A 65 -16.41 4.20 -4.04
CA LEU A 65 -16.98 2.85 -4.01
C LEU A 65 -16.01 1.85 -4.63
N LEU A 66 -15.43 2.16 -5.79
CA LEU A 66 -14.55 1.22 -6.48
C LEU A 66 -13.22 1.02 -5.75
N LEU A 67 -12.67 2.06 -5.12
CA LEU A 67 -11.45 1.91 -4.31
C LEU A 67 -11.73 1.09 -3.04
N GLU A 68 -12.88 1.28 -2.40
CA GLU A 68 -13.36 0.42 -1.30
C GLU A 68 -13.49 -1.05 -1.76
N ARG A 69 -14.08 -1.28 -2.93
CA ARG A 69 -14.24 -2.62 -3.51
C ARG A 69 -12.90 -3.25 -3.89
N SER A 70 -11.95 -2.45 -4.39
CA SER A 70 -10.56 -2.86 -4.64
C SER A 70 -9.87 -3.31 -3.35
N ILE A 71 -9.95 -2.52 -2.27
CA ILE A 71 -9.39 -2.86 -0.95
C ILE A 71 -9.97 -4.20 -0.43
N ASN A 72 -11.24 -4.46 -0.70
CA ASN A 72 -11.90 -5.70 -0.32
C ASN A 72 -11.75 -6.84 -1.36
N HIS A 73 -10.87 -6.67 -2.35
CA HIS A 73 -10.57 -7.64 -3.42
C HIS A 73 -11.80 -8.11 -4.21
N TYR A 74 -12.72 -7.19 -4.51
CA TYR A 74 -13.83 -7.50 -5.42
C TYR A 74 -13.32 -7.70 -6.85
N ARG A 75 -13.63 -8.85 -7.43
CA ARG A 75 -13.36 -9.14 -8.84
C ARG A 75 -14.06 -8.10 -9.72
N GLY A 76 -13.30 -7.53 -10.66
CA GLY A 76 -13.76 -6.49 -11.58
C GLY A 76 -13.64 -5.06 -11.03
N ALA A 77 -13.34 -4.85 -9.74
CA ALA A 77 -13.22 -3.49 -9.20
C ALA A 77 -12.09 -2.71 -9.87
N ASN A 78 -10.90 -3.32 -9.99
CA ASN A 78 -9.75 -2.67 -10.62
C ASN A 78 -9.97 -2.45 -12.12
N ASP A 79 -10.68 -3.36 -12.80
CA ASP A 79 -11.05 -3.20 -14.21
C ASP A 79 -12.01 -2.00 -14.39
N GLN A 80 -12.97 -1.84 -13.48
CA GLN A 80 -13.88 -0.69 -13.47
C GLN A 80 -13.15 0.62 -13.13
N ILE A 81 -12.15 0.61 -12.24
CA ILE A 81 -11.29 1.77 -11.99
C ILE A 81 -10.54 2.13 -13.28
N ALA A 82 -9.83 1.18 -13.88
CA ALA A 82 -9.05 1.40 -15.09
C ALA A 82 -9.91 1.94 -16.26
N ALA A 83 -11.15 1.44 -16.40
CA ALA A 83 -12.07 1.89 -17.45
C ALA A 83 -12.60 3.32 -17.24
N ARG A 84 -12.57 3.85 -16.01
CA ARG A 84 -13.28 5.10 -15.64
C ARG A 84 -12.36 6.22 -15.17
N VAL A 85 -11.15 5.91 -14.72
CA VAL A 85 -10.25 6.86 -14.06
C VAL A 85 -9.93 8.10 -14.90
N GLU A 86 -9.79 7.95 -16.21
CA GLU A 86 -9.59 9.10 -17.12
C GLU A 86 -10.78 10.06 -17.12
N ALA A 87 -12.02 9.54 -16.99
CA ALA A 87 -13.23 10.36 -16.91
C ALA A 87 -13.41 11.06 -15.56
N TRP A 88 -12.70 10.61 -14.52
CA TRP A 88 -12.69 11.21 -13.18
C TRP A 88 -11.73 12.38 -13.05
N ARG A 89 -10.72 12.47 -13.94
CA ARG A 89 -9.69 13.50 -13.90
C ARG A 89 -10.29 14.91 -13.82
N GLY A 90 -9.91 15.66 -12.79
CA GLY A 90 -10.42 17.01 -12.52
C GLY A 90 -11.87 17.09 -12.03
N LYS A 91 -12.53 15.95 -11.79
CA LYS A 91 -13.91 15.86 -11.26
C LYS A 91 -14.00 15.22 -9.87
N ILE A 92 -12.88 14.71 -9.36
CA ILE A 92 -12.78 14.12 -8.03
C ILE A 92 -11.75 14.89 -7.20
N LYS A 93 -11.86 14.78 -5.88
CA LYS A 93 -10.94 15.36 -4.90
C LYS A 93 -10.63 14.34 -3.82
N LEU A 94 -9.41 14.38 -3.29
CA LEU A 94 -9.04 13.69 -2.06
C LEU A 94 -9.67 14.43 -0.86
N ASP A 95 -10.98 14.30 -0.68
CA ASP A 95 -11.61 14.65 0.59
C ASP A 95 -11.31 13.59 1.66
N ASP A 96 -11.78 13.81 2.89
CA ASP A 96 -11.46 12.93 4.02
C ASP A 96 -11.79 11.46 3.74
N ARG A 97 -12.90 11.17 3.04
CA ARG A 97 -13.31 9.81 2.73
C ARG A 97 -12.37 9.19 1.70
N LEU A 98 -12.18 9.85 0.56
CA LEU A 98 -11.33 9.30 -0.50
C LEU A 98 -9.86 9.22 -0.05
N ASN A 99 -9.38 10.17 0.75
CA ASN A 99 -8.05 10.15 1.34
C ASN A 99 -7.86 8.95 2.28
N ASN A 100 -8.84 8.63 3.14
CA ASN A 100 -8.75 7.46 4.00
C ASN A 100 -8.71 6.15 3.20
N LEU A 101 -9.51 6.04 2.13
CA LEU A 101 -9.48 4.88 1.23
C LEU A 101 -8.14 4.79 0.50
N PHE A 102 -7.63 5.91 -0.01
CA PHE A 102 -6.32 5.99 -0.66
C PHE A 102 -5.19 5.53 0.28
N MET A 103 -5.13 6.04 1.50
CA MET A 103 -4.12 5.64 2.49
C MET A 103 -4.25 4.17 2.86
N THR A 104 -5.47 3.63 2.93
CA THR A 104 -5.70 2.20 3.20
C THR A 104 -5.21 1.35 2.02
N ALA A 105 -5.56 1.74 0.80
CA ALA A 105 -5.19 1.01 -0.41
C ALA A 105 -3.68 1.04 -0.70
N LEU A 106 -2.99 2.17 -0.45
CA LEU A 106 -1.53 2.28 -0.59
C LEU A 106 -0.76 1.37 0.38
N ASN A 107 -1.37 0.94 1.49
CA ASN A 107 -0.79 0.04 2.48
C ASN A 107 -1.22 -1.43 2.30
N SER A 108 -2.01 -1.76 1.27
CA SER A 108 -2.45 -3.14 0.99
C SER A 108 -1.28 -4.07 0.68
N ASP A 109 -1.36 -5.36 0.99
CA ASP A 109 -0.38 -6.39 0.57
C ASP A 109 -0.48 -6.77 -0.92
N ASP A 110 -1.49 -6.27 -1.62
CA ASP A 110 -1.75 -6.49 -3.05
C ASP A 110 -1.33 -5.25 -3.86
N LEU A 111 -0.29 -5.40 -4.70
CA LEU A 111 0.21 -4.31 -5.54
C LEU A 111 -0.83 -3.79 -6.54
N ARG A 112 -1.84 -4.59 -6.91
CA ARG A 112 -2.93 -4.13 -7.78
C ARG A 112 -3.84 -3.16 -7.05
N VAL A 113 -4.06 -3.36 -5.76
CA VAL A 113 -4.83 -2.43 -4.91
C VAL A 113 -4.06 -1.12 -4.73
N ARG A 114 -2.73 -1.19 -4.53
CA ARG A 114 -1.86 0.00 -4.52
C ARG A 114 -1.87 0.73 -5.86
N ALA A 115 -1.79 -0.01 -6.97
CA ALA A 115 -1.85 0.57 -8.31
C ALA A 115 -3.18 1.29 -8.56
N ALA A 116 -4.30 0.72 -8.12
CA ALA A 116 -5.61 1.37 -8.17
C ALA A 116 -5.64 2.68 -7.36
N ALA A 117 -5.03 2.71 -6.18
CA ALA A 117 -4.90 3.92 -5.37
C ALA A 117 -4.09 5.01 -6.09
N ILE A 118 -2.98 4.64 -6.73
CA ILE A 118 -2.14 5.55 -7.53
C ILE A 118 -2.93 6.14 -8.70
N GLU A 119 -3.69 5.32 -9.43
CA GLU A 119 -4.53 5.78 -10.53
C GLU A 119 -5.59 6.79 -10.05
N VAL A 120 -6.24 6.51 -8.91
CA VAL A 120 -7.21 7.43 -8.29
C VAL A 120 -6.56 8.75 -7.88
N ASP A 121 -5.35 8.70 -7.29
CA ASP A 121 -4.63 9.91 -6.89
C ASP A 121 -4.21 10.76 -8.09
N ILE A 122 -3.69 10.14 -9.17
CA ILE A 122 -3.39 10.83 -10.43
C ILE A 122 -4.63 11.57 -10.96
N ALA A 123 -5.81 10.95 -10.92
CA ALA A 123 -7.05 11.58 -11.34
C ALA A 123 -7.48 12.73 -10.41
N ALA A 124 -7.39 12.55 -9.10
CA ALA A 124 -7.73 13.57 -8.09
C ALA A 124 -6.79 14.78 -8.14
N ARG A 125 -5.53 14.56 -8.51
CA ARG A 125 -4.51 15.60 -8.73
C ARG A 125 -4.58 16.21 -10.12
N ASN A 126 -5.55 15.79 -10.94
CA ASN A 126 -5.78 16.28 -12.29
C ASN A 126 -4.55 16.14 -13.21
N LEU A 127 -3.79 15.06 -13.04
CA LEU A 127 -2.56 14.81 -13.79
C LEU A 127 -2.85 14.04 -15.07
N GLU A 128 -2.27 14.49 -16.18
CA GLU A 128 -2.25 13.73 -17.43
C GLU A 128 -1.01 12.85 -17.47
N LYS A 129 -1.15 11.57 -17.83
CA LYS A 129 -0.05 10.61 -17.95
C LYS A 129 0.74 10.84 -19.25
N SER A 130 1.56 11.91 -19.28
CA SER A 130 2.34 12.31 -20.46
C SER A 130 3.67 12.98 -20.10
N SER A 131 4.66 12.91 -21.01
CA SER A 131 5.96 13.59 -20.85
C SER A 131 5.80 15.10 -20.64
N ALA A 132 4.80 15.73 -21.27
CA ALA A 132 4.54 17.16 -21.08
C ALA A 132 4.14 17.51 -19.63
N THR A 133 3.50 16.59 -18.90
CA THR A 133 3.25 16.75 -17.46
C THR A 133 4.55 16.69 -16.68
N VAL A 134 5.46 15.75 -17.00
CA VAL A 134 6.77 15.65 -16.37
C VAL A 134 7.61 16.91 -16.63
N ASP A 135 7.65 17.40 -17.87
CA ASP A 135 8.36 18.63 -18.24
C ASP A 135 7.94 19.84 -17.40
N ARG A 136 6.64 19.91 -17.07
CA ARG A 136 6.05 21.01 -16.30
C ARG A 136 6.29 20.87 -14.80
N LEU A 137 6.44 19.64 -14.28
CA LEU A 137 6.70 19.36 -12.87
C LEU A 137 8.19 19.40 -12.52
N GLU A 138 9.08 19.08 -13.47
CA GLU A 138 10.51 18.97 -13.22
C GLU A 138 11.17 20.22 -12.60
N PRO A 139 10.87 21.46 -13.06
CA PRO A 139 11.47 22.67 -12.45
C PRO A 139 11.16 22.78 -10.96
N ASP A 140 9.91 22.49 -10.56
CA ASP A 140 9.48 22.49 -9.17
C ASP A 140 10.14 21.37 -8.38
N ALA A 141 10.20 20.15 -8.94
CA ALA A 141 10.85 19.00 -8.30
C ALA A 141 12.35 19.22 -8.05
N ARG A 142 13.04 19.95 -8.94
CA ARG A 142 14.48 20.25 -8.79
C ARG A 142 14.76 21.46 -7.90
N SER A 143 13.93 22.50 -8.00
CA SER A 143 14.31 23.83 -7.51
C SER A 143 13.18 24.64 -6.88
N GLY A 144 11.95 24.14 -6.90
CA GLY A 144 10.79 24.83 -6.33
C GLY A 144 10.86 25.00 -4.81
N GLU A 145 9.91 25.74 -4.25
CA GLU A 145 9.73 25.86 -2.80
C GLU A 145 9.39 24.51 -2.16
N GLN A 146 9.58 24.36 -0.84
CA GLN A 146 9.48 23.06 -0.16
C GLN A 146 8.17 22.30 -0.44
N GLY A 147 7.02 22.98 -0.37
CA GLY A 147 5.71 22.38 -0.62
C GLY A 147 5.51 21.95 -2.08
N PRO A 148 5.62 22.89 -3.05
CA PRO A 148 5.57 22.57 -4.47
C PRO A 148 6.59 21.50 -4.91
N ARG A 149 7.81 21.53 -4.38
CA ARG A 149 8.86 20.53 -4.65
C ARG A 149 8.45 19.14 -4.18
N ALA A 150 7.95 19.02 -2.95
CA ALA A 150 7.44 17.76 -2.43
C ALA A 150 6.30 17.19 -3.28
N ASN A 151 5.34 18.05 -3.67
CA ASN A 151 4.24 17.65 -4.54
C ASN A 151 4.72 17.20 -5.92
N ALA A 152 5.66 17.93 -6.53
CA ALA A 152 6.20 17.58 -7.83
C ALA A 152 7.00 16.26 -7.80
N LEU A 153 7.77 16.01 -6.73
CA LEU A 153 8.44 14.73 -6.52
C LEU A 153 7.45 13.57 -6.42
N TRP A 154 6.38 13.74 -5.64
CA TRP A 154 5.31 12.75 -5.53
C TRP A 154 4.66 12.47 -6.89
N ASP A 155 4.23 13.52 -7.59
CA ASP A 155 3.55 13.43 -8.89
C ASP A 155 4.41 12.72 -9.93
N ILE A 156 5.70 13.07 -10.01
CA ILE A 156 6.66 12.44 -10.94
C ILE A 156 6.84 10.96 -10.61
N GLY A 157 6.91 10.58 -9.32
CA GLY A 157 7.03 9.18 -8.91
C GLY A 157 5.82 8.35 -9.34
N LEU A 158 4.61 8.88 -9.14
CA LEU A 158 3.37 8.22 -9.55
C LEU A 158 3.26 8.08 -11.07
N LEU A 159 3.59 9.13 -11.81
CA LEU A 159 3.60 9.11 -13.28
C LEU A 159 4.62 8.11 -13.83
N GLY A 160 5.85 8.12 -13.29
CA GLY A 160 6.89 7.15 -13.63
C GLY A 160 6.46 5.72 -13.34
N ASN A 161 5.82 5.47 -12.19
CA ASN A 161 5.28 4.16 -11.86
C ASN A 161 4.21 3.69 -12.86
N ARG A 162 3.47 4.64 -13.47
CA ARG A 162 2.49 4.39 -14.53
C ARG A 162 3.06 4.47 -15.95
N GLY A 163 4.38 4.41 -16.09
CA GLY A 163 5.07 4.23 -17.37
C GLY A 163 5.39 5.54 -18.10
N VAL A 164 5.21 6.69 -17.45
CA VAL A 164 5.59 7.99 -18.02
C VAL A 164 7.05 8.27 -17.71
N GLU A 165 7.94 7.95 -18.65
CA GLU A 165 9.39 8.21 -18.56
C GLU A 165 10.03 7.72 -17.25
N PRO A 166 9.86 6.45 -16.85
CA PRO A 166 10.26 5.95 -15.53
C PRO A 166 11.74 6.20 -15.21
N GLU A 167 12.64 6.06 -16.19
CA GLU A 167 14.07 6.31 -16.00
C GLU A 167 14.37 7.80 -15.75
N ARG A 168 13.68 8.70 -16.46
CA ARG A 168 13.81 10.14 -16.24
C ARG A 168 13.21 10.56 -14.91
N ALA A 169 12.06 9.98 -14.54
CA ALA A 169 11.44 10.17 -13.23
C ALA A 169 12.42 9.79 -12.12
N ALA A 170 13.06 8.61 -12.20
CA ALA A 170 14.09 8.18 -11.26
C ALA A 170 15.22 9.22 -11.14
N GLN A 171 15.76 9.69 -12.27
CA GLN A 171 16.85 10.69 -12.28
C GLN A 171 16.45 12.01 -11.63
N ILE A 172 15.22 12.48 -11.83
CA ILE A 172 14.71 13.70 -11.21
C ILE A 172 14.61 13.51 -9.69
N ILE A 173 14.04 12.39 -9.24
CA ILE A 173 13.83 12.11 -7.81
C ILE A 173 15.18 11.91 -7.09
N LEU A 174 16.12 11.20 -7.71
CA LEU A 174 17.46 10.96 -7.17
C LEU A 174 18.26 12.24 -6.91
N ALA A 175 17.93 13.33 -7.59
CA ALA A 175 18.59 14.62 -7.31
C ALA A 175 18.25 15.17 -5.90
N SER A 176 17.21 14.65 -5.25
CA SER A 176 16.65 15.18 -3.99
C SER A 176 16.81 14.25 -2.77
N ILE A 177 17.33 13.02 -2.94
CA ILE A 177 17.45 12.06 -1.82
C ILE A 177 18.50 12.46 -0.78
N HIS A 178 19.39 13.40 -1.09
CA HIS A 178 20.36 13.99 -0.15
C HIS A 178 20.13 15.50 0.05
N ASP A 179 18.92 15.99 -0.21
CA ASP A 179 18.60 17.41 0.02
C ASP A 179 18.85 17.81 1.49
N SER A 180 19.36 19.01 1.71
CA SER A 180 19.56 19.58 3.05
C SER A 180 18.27 19.59 3.90
N ASN A 181 17.11 19.69 3.24
CA ASN A 181 15.81 19.71 3.88
C ASN A 181 15.24 18.30 4.06
N VAL A 182 15.00 17.91 5.31
CA VAL A 182 14.49 16.59 5.67
C VAL A 182 13.12 16.26 5.05
N ASN A 183 12.24 17.26 4.87
CA ASN A 183 10.94 17.05 4.23
C ASN A 183 11.10 16.76 2.73
N VAL A 184 12.04 17.42 2.05
CA VAL A 184 12.35 17.12 0.64
C VAL A 184 12.91 15.71 0.50
N ARG A 185 13.85 15.31 1.39
CA ARG A 185 14.36 13.93 1.41
C ARG A 185 13.24 12.92 1.66
N TYR A 186 12.34 13.19 2.59
CA TYR A 186 11.19 12.33 2.88
C TYR A 186 10.38 12.04 1.61
N TRP A 187 9.98 13.10 0.88
CA TRP A 187 9.18 12.94 -0.33
C TRP A 187 9.97 12.35 -1.51
N ALA A 188 11.29 12.57 -1.58
CA ALA A 188 12.14 11.91 -2.56
C ALA A 188 12.21 10.38 -2.32
N VAL A 189 12.39 9.96 -1.06
CA VAL A 189 12.46 8.54 -0.67
C VAL A 189 11.12 7.84 -0.84
N GLU A 190 10.02 8.51 -0.47
CA GLU A 190 8.67 8.02 -0.76
C GLU A 190 8.44 7.87 -2.25
N SER A 191 8.80 8.90 -3.03
CA SER A 191 8.64 8.88 -4.48
C SER A 191 9.44 7.76 -5.15
N LEU A 192 10.69 7.49 -4.73
CA LEU A 192 11.46 6.33 -5.19
C LEU A 192 10.78 5.00 -4.86
N SER A 193 10.23 4.89 -3.65
CA SER A 193 9.54 3.69 -3.20
C SER A 193 8.29 3.40 -4.03
N TYR A 194 7.52 4.44 -4.37
CA TYR A 194 6.32 4.33 -5.21
C TYR A 194 6.61 4.29 -6.71
N LEU A 195 7.76 4.80 -7.17
CA LEU A 195 8.25 4.58 -8.53
C LEU A 195 8.51 3.07 -8.76
N GLY A 196 9.20 2.42 -7.80
CA GLY A 196 9.25 0.96 -7.70
C GLY A 196 9.98 0.24 -8.85
N THR A 197 10.95 0.88 -9.52
CA THR A 197 11.80 0.22 -10.51
C THR A 197 13.04 -0.40 -9.88
N ASP A 198 13.75 -1.27 -10.60
CA ASP A 198 14.95 -1.95 -10.09
C ASP A 198 16.04 -0.95 -9.68
N GLU A 199 16.13 0.18 -10.39
CA GLU A 199 17.12 1.22 -10.16
C GLU A 199 16.90 1.99 -8.85
N THR A 200 15.73 1.88 -8.21
CA THR A 200 15.45 2.57 -6.94
C THR A 200 15.99 1.81 -5.72
N ILE A 201 16.29 0.52 -5.86
CA ILE A 201 16.67 -0.36 -4.75
C ILE A 201 18.01 0.04 -4.14
N ALA A 202 19.04 0.26 -4.96
CA ALA A 202 20.36 0.64 -4.46
C ALA A 202 20.36 2.02 -3.76
N PRO A 203 19.72 3.07 -4.32
CA PRO A 203 19.53 4.35 -3.62
C PRO A 203 18.74 4.22 -2.31
N LEU A 204 17.69 3.40 -2.27
CA LEU A 204 16.95 3.16 -1.02
C LEU A 204 17.81 2.45 0.03
N LEU A 205 18.65 1.48 -0.38
CA LEU A 205 19.60 0.83 0.52
C LEU A 205 20.65 1.81 1.08
N GLU A 206 21.16 2.71 0.23
CA GLU A 206 22.07 3.78 0.65
C GLU A 206 21.41 4.70 1.68
N VAL A 207 20.22 5.23 1.38
CA VAL A 207 19.50 6.10 2.32
C VAL A 207 19.18 5.38 3.63
N PHE A 208 18.79 4.11 3.56
CA PHE A 208 18.51 3.31 4.74
C PHE A 208 19.75 3.16 5.64
N HIS A 209 20.94 3.02 5.06
CA HIS A 209 22.19 2.89 5.80
C HIS A 209 22.70 4.25 6.33
N ASP A 210 22.71 5.27 5.46
CA ASP A 210 23.57 6.44 5.61
C ASP A 210 22.83 7.76 5.97
N ASP A 211 21.50 7.87 5.85
CA ASP A 211 20.83 9.15 6.13
C ASP A 211 20.94 9.52 7.62
N GLY A 212 21.31 10.77 7.91
CA GLY A 212 21.45 11.25 9.29
C GLY A 212 20.14 11.27 10.09
N SER A 213 18.98 11.28 9.44
CA SER A 213 17.66 11.29 10.07
C SER A 213 17.11 9.87 10.24
N PRO A 214 16.84 9.40 11.49
CA PRO A 214 16.22 8.09 11.72
C PRO A 214 14.88 7.93 10.98
N MET A 215 14.09 8.99 10.90
CA MET A 215 12.82 9.00 10.16
C MET A 215 13.01 8.69 8.67
N ILE A 216 14.09 9.15 8.06
CA ILE A 216 14.37 8.92 6.63
C ILE A 216 14.91 7.50 6.42
N ARG A 217 15.75 7.02 7.34
CA ARG A 217 16.22 5.62 7.33
C ARG A 217 15.06 4.63 7.45
N GLU A 218 14.16 4.85 8.42
CA GLU A 218 12.93 4.04 8.58
C GLU A 218 12.11 4.05 7.29
N ARG A 219 11.96 5.22 6.67
CA ARG A 219 11.17 5.35 5.46
C ARG A 219 11.75 4.56 4.29
N ALA A 220 13.06 4.60 4.10
CA ALA A 220 13.74 3.81 3.09
C ALA A 220 13.64 2.30 3.38
N ALA A 221 13.74 1.90 4.64
CA ALA A 221 13.51 0.51 5.06
C ALA A 221 12.09 0.03 4.73
N CYS A 222 11.07 0.83 5.07
CA CYS A 222 9.68 0.55 4.72
C CYS A 222 9.48 0.44 3.21
N GLY A 223 10.06 1.36 2.42
CA GLY A 223 10.00 1.34 0.96
C GLY A 223 10.56 0.07 0.34
N LEU A 224 11.71 -0.39 0.85
CA LEU A 224 12.34 -1.65 0.44
C LEU A 224 11.51 -2.86 0.85
N ALA A 225 10.89 -2.86 2.03
CA ALA A 225 10.37 -4.08 2.64
C ALA A 225 8.86 -4.28 2.52
N GLN A 226 8.08 -3.22 2.72
CA GLN A 226 6.63 -3.33 2.89
C GLN A 226 5.84 -2.34 2.04
N SER A 227 6.21 -1.06 1.96
CA SER A 227 5.48 0.00 1.25
C SER A 227 5.99 0.19 -0.19
N GLY A 228 5.42 1.15 -0.93
CA GLY A 228 5.83 1.42 -2.30
C GLY A 228 5.35 0.36 -3.30
N MET A 229 6.02 0.32 -4.46
CA MET A 229 5.60 -0.48 -5.62
C MET A 229 6.63 -1.53 -6.07
N LEU A 230 7.66 -1.78 -5.26
CA LEU A 230 8.57 -2.91 -5.50
C LEU A 230 7.79 -4.23 -5.42
N SER A 231 7.87 -5.02 -6.50
CA SER A 231 7.44 -6.41 -6.55
C SER A 231 8.20 -7.27 -5.55
N GLU A 232 7.63 -8.41 -5.19
CA GLU A 232 8.29 -9.39 -4.34
C GLU A 232 9.71 -9.65 -4.83
N ARG A 233 9.85 -10.01 -6.11
CA ARG A 233 11.14 -10.30 -6.76
C ARG A 233 12.15 -9.17 -6.56
N GLN A 234 11.71 -7.93 -6.75
CA GLN A 234 12.56 -6.75 -6.55
C GLN A 234 13.01 -6.64 -5.10
N ARG A 235 12.09 -6.73 -4.14
CA ARG A 235 12.43 -6.68 -2.70
C ARG A 235 13.45 -7.75 -2.32
N ARG A 236 13.33 -8.95 -2.90
CA ARG A 236 14.28 -10.05 -2.65
C ARG A 236 15.73 -9.70 -3.02
N THR A 237 15.94 -8.84 -4.01
CA THR A 237 17.29 -8.41 -4.42
C THR A 237 18.00 -7.56 -3.36
N ALA A 238 17.25 -6.96 -2.42
CA ALA A 238 17.82 -6.19 -1.31
C ALA A 238 18.40 -7.08 -0.19
N VAL A 239 17.96 -8.35 -0.09
CA VAL A 239 18.29 -9.24 1.04
C VAL A 239 19.80 -9.40 1.26
N PRO A 240 20.65 -9.66 0.24
CA PRO A 240 22.09 -9.76 0.46
C PRO A 240 22.69 -8.53 1.14
N ARG A 241 22.26 -7.32 0.75
CA ARG A 241 22.75 -6.07 1.36
C ARG A 241 22.18 -5.85 2.75
N LEU A 242 20.94 -6.25 3.00
CA LEU A 242 20.36 -6.24 4.35
C LEU A 242 21.08 -7.20 5.30
N LEU A 243 21.57 -8.34 4.81
CA LEU A 243 22.42 -9.25 5.59
C LEU A 243 23.77 -8.60 5.92
N ASP A 244 24.37 -7.86 4.99
CA ASP A 244 25.57 -7.08 5.27
C ASP A 244 25.30 -6.01 6.35
N PHE A 245 24.15 -5.34 6.31
CA PHE A 245 23.75 -4.37 7.33
C PHE A 245 23.52 -5.01 8.70
N ALA A 246 23.02 -6.25 8.75
CA ALA A 246 22.80 -6.96 10.00
C ALA A 246 24.13 -7.21 10.76
N ASP A 247 25.23 -7.41 10.03
CA ASP A 247 26.58 -7.57 10.57
C ASP A 247 27.28 -6.23 10.88
N ASP A 248 26.72 -5.11 10.43
CA ASP A 248 27.34 -3.80 10.60
C ASP A 248 27.19 -3.29 12.04
N GLN A 249 28.31 -3.30 12.77
CA GLN A 249 28.38 -2.84 14.14
C GLN A 249 28.34 -1.31 14.28
N SER A 250 28.56 -0.56 13.19
CA SER A 250 28.53 0.90 13.17
C SER A 250 27.10 1.46 13.17
N LEU A 251 26.12 0.68 12.69
CA LEU A 251 24.72 1.07 12.72
C LEU A 251 24.23 1.27 14.15
N ASP A 252 23.33 2.24 14.34
CA ASP A 252 22.68 2.42 15.64
C ASP A 252 21.66 1.29 15.92
N PRO A 253 21.24 1.09 17.19
CA PRO A 253 20.31 0.02 17.54
C PRO A 253 18.95 0.08 16.84
N GLU A 254 18.46 1.28 16.52
CA GLU A 254 17.17 1.48 15.87
C GLU A 254 17.27 1.07 14.38
N THR A 255 18.32 1.49 13.70
CA THR A 255 18.58 1.08 12.31
C THR A 255 18.76 -0.44 12.20
N ARG A 256 19.55 -1.07 13.09
CA ARG A 256 19.68 -2.53 13.10
C ARG A 256 18.34 -3.24 13.35
N LYS A 257 17.48 -2.71 14.23
CA LYS A 257 16.13 -3.26 14.45
C LYS A 257 15.32 -3.23 13.14
N TRP A 258 15.36 -2.13 12.39
CA TRP A 258 14.70 -2.04 11.09
C TRP A 258 15.31 -2.99 10.04
N VAL A 259 16.62 -3.27 10.08
CA VAL A 259 17.25 -4.25 9.18
C VAL A 259 16.61 -5.63 9.38
N TYR A 260 16.53 -6.08 10.63
CA TYR A 260 15.87 -7.36 10.92
C TYR A 260 14.38 -7.33 10.61
N GLN A 261 13.71 -6.18 10.75
CA GLN A 261 12.30 -6.04 10.36
C GLN A 261 12.13 -6.18 8.85
N ALA A 262 12.93 -5.47 8.06
CA ALA A 262 12.94 -5.56 6.61
C ALA A 262 13.23 -7.00 6.14
N LEU A 263 14.18 -7.69 6.76
CA LEU A 263 14.45 -9.09 6.47
C LEU A 263 13.22 -9.97 6.70
N ARG A 264 12.47 -9.79 7.81
CA ARG A 264 11.22 -10.53 8.06
C ARG A 264 10.14 -10.19 7.04
N ASP A 265 9.93 -8.92 6.76
CA ASP A 265 8.88 -8.45 5.86
C ASP A 265 9.13 -8.86 4.40
N ILE A 266 10.39 -8.99 3.98
CA ILE A 266 10.73 -9.44 2.62
C ILE A 266 10.67 -10.97 2.49
N THR A 267 11.10 -11.70 3.52
CA THR A 267 11.31 -13.15 3.44
C THR A 267 10.19 -13.99 4.05
N GLY A 268 9.30 -13.37 4.84
CA GLY A 268 8.25 -14.04 5.60
C GLY A 268 8.78 -14.88 6.77
N GLN A 269 10.06 -14.80 7.10
CA GLN A 269 10.65 -15.54 8.22
C GLN A 269 10.46 -14.81 9.55
N SER A 270 10.49 -15.58 10.64
CA SER A 270 10.37 -15.06 12.02
C SER A 270 11.63 -15.37 12.84
N LEU A 271 12.81 -15.07 12.28
CA LEU A 271 14.10 -15.25 12.93
C LEU A 271 14.42 -14.11 13.92
N PRO A 272 15.22 -14.36 14.97
CA PRO A 272 15.62 -13.36 15.96
C PRO A 272 16.55 -12.29 15.35
N HIS A 273 16.93 -11.29 16.17
CA HIS A 273 17.90 -10.24 15.81
C HIS A 273 19.32 -10.78 15.92
N ASP A 274 19.64 -11.80 15.11
CA ASP A 274 20.95 -12.46 15.04
C ASP A 274 21.39 -12.61 13.58
N ALA A 275 22.43 -11.87 13.19
CA ALA A 275 22.93 -11.85 11.82
C ALA A 275 23.44 -13.22 11.34
N ALA A 276 24.02 -14.03 12.23
CA ALA A 276 24.53 -15.35 11.87
C ALA A 276 23.38 -16.32 11.56
N GLU A 277 22.29 -16.28 12.32
CA GLU A 277 21.09 -17.07 12.03
C GLU A 277 20.48 -16.71 10.67
N TRP A 278 20.39 -15.42 10.36
CA TRP A 278 19.88 -14.93 9.07
C TRP A 278 20.77 -15.34 7.89
N ARG A 279 22.10 -15.22 8.01
CA ARG A 279 23.03 -15.69 6.96
C ARG A 279 22.97 -17.20 6.78
N ASN A 280 22.91 -17.96 7.87
CA ASN A 280 22.80 -19.40 7.81
C ASN A 280 21.53 -19.81 7.05
N TRP A 281 20.36 -19.27 7.45
CA TRP A 281 19.09 -19.50 6.75
C TRP A 281 19.18 -19.14 5.26
N TYR A 282 19.72 -17.96 4.92
CA TYR A 282 19.84 -17.52 3.53
C TYR A 282 20.71 -18.46 2.69
N SER A 283 21.80 -18.98 3.27
CA SER A 283 22.73 -19.89 2.59
C SER A 283 22.18 -21.31 2.38
N THR A 284 21.28 -21.76 3.27
CA THR A 284 20.70 -23.11 3.24
C THR A 284 19.40 -23.20 2.43
N ASN A 285 18.81 -22.06 2.07
CA ASN A 285 17.56 -22.00 1.35
C ASN A 285 17.81 -21.58 -0.12
N ASP A 286 17.53 -22.49 -1.06
CA ASP A 286 17.69 -22.31 -2.51
C ASP A 286 16.69 -21.30 -3.13
N SER A 287 16.51 -20.12 -2.54
CA SER A 287 15.62 -19.06 -3.04
C SER A 287 14.11 -19.40 -3.10
N HIS A 288 13.69 -20.54 -2.54
CA HIS A 288 12.28 -20.87 -2.34
C HIS A 288 11.74 -20.16 -1.09
N TRP A 289 11.27 -18.92 -1.26
CA TRP A 289 10.64 -18.15 -0.17
C TRP A 289 9.13 -18.13 -0.39
N ASN A 290 8.38 -18.08 0.71
CA ASN A 290 6.95 -17.86 0.63
C ASN A 290 6.69 -16.39 0.26
N PRO A 291 5.78 -16.12 -0.70
CA PRO A 291 5.46 -14.76 -1.07
C PRO A 291 4.81 -14.02 0.10
N VAL A 292 5.36 -12.85 0.44
CA VAL A 292 4.80 -11.96 1.47
C VAL A 292 3.81 -10.98 0.86
N THR A 293 3.96 -10.65 -0.43
CA THR A 293 3.02 -9.86 -1.22
C THR A 293 2.19 -10.74 -2.15
N ARG A 294 0.97 -10.31 -2.48
CA ARG A 294 0.05 -11.05 -3.38
C ARG A 294 0.23 -10.74 -4.86
N ASP A 295 1.38 -10.20 -5.25
CA ASP A 295 1.67 -9.75 -6.61
C ASP A 295 1.77 -10.88 -7.64
N SER A 296 1.88 -12.13 -7.19
CA SER A 296 1.92 -13.34 -8.03
C SER A 296 0.57 -14.08 -8.17
N GLN A 297 -0.52 -13.61 -7.54
CA GLN A 297 -1.85 -14.23 -7.56
C GLN A 297 -2.91 -13.33 -8.21
#